data_AF-A0A928XBA9-F1
#
_entry.id   AF-A0A928XBA9-F1
#
_cell.length_a   1.000
_cell.length_b   1.000
_cell.length_c   1.000
_cell.angle_alpha   90.00
_cell.angle_beta   90.00
_cell.angle_gamma   90.00
#
_symmetry.space_group_name_H-M   'P 1'
#
loop_
_entity.id
_entity.type
_entity.pdbx_description
1 polymer ?
#
loop_
_entity_poly.entity_id
_entity_poly.type
_entity_poly.pdbx_seq_one_letter_code
_entity_poly.pdbx_strand_id
1 'polypeptide(L)'
;MLRRLTASVALIVLIPTSAILLTYLLKDVSGGFGLQRLEDPTNQMNAWFAVLSIAAALGIWRRYVAWTRRRLFWTTVIGLVPFAQVVYAQPLWDSGCFTDDALKMGQEQACLGAWVFLAVWIWWSKAMFPRLRPAHAVVTRTPPICKPTAESFAASEDVVKPSNSPVTPSGSVSFADDPDRAPRNAATLIAPGRTADDPAGAPGPARMTPTARRILASIGAIPIIVGLFLIIVIAISSLSNIAHPASLALAYALSAAIFTLLWMLIWRGLVVFRREVIWGTVGWAALLMLLPCAIIVLLPNLGSPLSEARDLAPLLGWGVFMIVTVSCWPIHDTSDLPSSGPRCPSCGYALTGLTRTRCPECGREPTLEQLWQAQDRTRV
;
A
#
# COMPACT_ATOMS: atom_id res chain seq x y z
N MET A 1 4.93 11.67 13.28
CA MET A 1 4.80 10.34 12.63
C MET A 1 6.11 9.54 12.74
N LEU A 2 7.25 10.16 12.42
CA LEU A 2 8.59 9.55 12.53
C LEU A 2 8.87 8.90 13.91
N ARG A 3 8.60 9.61 15.03
CA ARG A 3 8.73 9.06 16.40
C ARG A 3 7.93 7.78 16.68
N ARG A 4 6.79 7.59 16.00
CA ARG A 4 5.94 6.39 16.15
C ARG A 4 6.44 5.24 15.27
N LEU A 5 7.03 5.57 14.13
CA LEU A 5 7.68 4.61 13.23
C LEU A 5 8.96 4.07 13.90
N THR A 6 9.79 4.94 14.48
CA THR A 6 10.97 4.52 15.26
C THR A 6 10.59 3.68 16.47
N ALA A 7 9.51 4.00 17.18
CA ALA A 7 9.02 3.14 18.27
C ALA A 7 8.58 1.76 17.77
N SER A 8 8.00 1.67 16.57
CA SER A 8 7.58 0.39 15.97
C SER A 8 8.78 -0.44 15.50
N VAL A 9 9.78 0.21 14.89
CA VAL A 9 11.04 -0.42 14.49
C VAL A 9 11.85 -0.87 15.71
N ALA A 10 11.91 -0.06 16.77
CA ALA A 10 12.53 -0.44 18.03
C ALA A 10 11.83 -1.65 18.67
N LEU A 11 10.49 -1.73 18.60
CA LEU A 11 9.73 -2.89 19.06
C LEU A 11 10.07 -4.15 18.27
N ILE A 12 10.28 -4.05 16.94
CA ILE A 12 10.71 -5.18 16.11
C ILE A 12 12.08 -5.72 16.54
N VAL A 13 12.98 -4.88 17.06
CA VAL A 13 14.30 -5.28 17.58
C VAL A 13 14.24 -5.74 19.06
N LEU A 14 13.31 -5.19 19.84
CA LEU A 14 13.09 -5.55 21.24
C LEU A 14 12.36 -6.89 21.43
N ILE A 15 11.53 -7.31 20.47
CA ILE A 15 10.80 -8.57 20.53
C ILE A 15 11.76 -9.79 20.52
N PRO A 16 12.77 -9.88 19.64
CA PRO A 16 13.77 -10.96 19.69
C PRO A 16 14.54 -11.03 21.00
N THR A 17 15.00 -9.88 21.48
CA THR A 17 15.78 -9.78 22.72
C THR A 17 14.95 -10.12 23.96
N SER A 18 13.68 -9.71 24.01
CA SER A 18 12.76 -10.07 25.10
C SER A 18 12.31 -11.54 25.07
N ALA A 19 12.18 -12.14 23.88
CA ALA A 19 11.86 -13.56 23.77
C ALA A 19 13.03 -14.46 24.22
N ILE A 20 14.27 -14.09 23.89
CA ILE A 20 15.47 -14.75 24.42
C ILE A 20 15.44 -14.70 25.95
N LEU A 21 15.25 -13.50 26.53
CA LEU A 21 15.20 -13.31 27.99
C LEU A 21 14.06 -14.11 28.66
N LEU A 22 12.86 -14.12 28.06
CA LEU A 22 11.72 -14.87 28.60
C LEU A 22 11.95 -16.38 28.54
N THR A 23 12.61 -16.88 27.50
CA THR A 23 12.96 -18.31 27.39
C THR A 23 13.92 -18.73 28.50
N TYR A 24 14.91 -17.88 28.82
CA TYR A 24 15.79 -18.12 29.97
C TYR A 24 15.02 -18.12 31.30
N LEU A 25 14.01 -17.26 31.47
CA LEU A 25 13.22 -17.19 32.69
C LEU A 25 12.20 -18.34 32.84
N LEU A 26 11.69 -18.88 31.74
CA LEU A 26 10.65 -19.92 31.74
C LEU A 26 11.20 -21.35 31.65
N LYS A 27 12.52 -21.52 31.48
CA LYS A 27 13.18 -22.83 31.43
C LYS A 27 12.79 -23.71 32.64
N ASP A 28 12.64 -23.11 33.81
CA ASP A 28 12.29 -23.80 35.06
C ASP A 28 10.79 -24.13 35.21
N VAL A 29 9.91 -23.48 34.43
CA VAL A 29 8.44 -23.67 34.51
C VAL A 29 7.97 -24.80 33.58
N SER A 30 8.75 -25.12 32.54
CA SER A 30 8.36 -26.05 31.46
C SER A 30 8.21 -27.51 31.89
N GLY A 31 8.78 -27.91 33.03
CA GLY A 31 8.74 -29.29 33.53
C GLY A 31 7.34 -29.83 33.88
N GLY A 32 6.30 -28.98 33.99
CA GLY A 32 4.97 -29.39 34.46
C GLY A 32 3.92 -29.75 33.39
N PHE A 33 4.13 -29.40 32.12
CA PHE A 33 3.04 -29.41 31.12
C PHE A 33 3.01 -30.61 30.14
N GLY A 34 3.78 -31.67 30.37
CA GLY A 34 3.74 -32.88 29.53
C GLY A 34 4.18 -32.66 28.07
N LEU A 35 4.81 -31.53 27.77
CA LEU A 35 5.38 -31.20 26.46
C LEU A 35 6.83 -31.73 26.35
N GLN A 36 7.05 -33.03 26.57
CA GLN A 36 8.38 -33.65 26.45
C GLN A 36 9.00 -33.46 25.05
N ARG A 37 8.19 -33.25 24.01
CA ARG A 37 8.67 -32.98 22.65
C ARG A 37 9.26 -31.57 22.46
N LEU A 38 9.14 -30.70 23.45
CA LEU A 38 9.72 -29.36 23.50
C LEU A 38 10.96 -29.31 24.41
N GLU A 39 11.57 -30.45 24.78
CA GLU A 39 12.78 -30.43 25.62
C GLU A 39 13.98 -29.75 24.94
N ASP A 40 13.98 -29.61 23.61
CA ASP A 40 14.98 -28.80 22.92
C ASP A 40 14.76 -27.32 23.25
N PRO A 41 15.70 -26.66 23.96
CA PRO A 41 15.58 -25.25 24.34
C PRO A 41 15.41 -24.33 23.12
N THR A 42 15.89 -24.75 21.94
CA THR A 42 15.75 -24.01 20.68
C THR A 42 14.29 -23.94 20.24
N ASN A 43 13.58 -25.06 20.31
CA ASN A 43 12.17 -25.15 19.93
C ASN A 43 11.27 -24.38 20.91
N GLN A 44 11.60 -24.39 22.21
CA GLN A 44 10.90 -23.55 23.19
C GLN A 44 11.09 -22.07 22.91
N MET A 45 12.32 -21.66 22.60
CA MET A 45 12.63 -20.26 22.27
C MET A 45 11.83 -19.79 21.05
N ASN A 46 11.81 -20.59 19.99
CA ASN A 46 11.09 -20.28 18.76
C ASN A 46 9.57 -20.20 19.00
N ALA A 47 9.02 -21.13 19.79
CA ALA A 47 7.61 -21.13 20.17
C ALA A 47 7.21 -19.86 20.93
N TRP A 48 7.97 -19.49 21.95
CA TRP A 48 7.70 -18.29 22.75
C TRP A 48 7.91 -17.02 21.94
N PHE A 49 8.94 -16.96 21.10
CA PHE A 49 9.16 -15.83 20.19
C PHE A 49 7.97 -15.63 19.26
N ALA A 50 7.42 -16.70 18.68
CA ALA A 50 6.22 -16.62 17.84
C ALA A 50 5.00 -16.10 18.63
N VAL A 51 4.74 -16.64 19.82
CA VAL A 51 3.61 -16.21 20.68
C VAL A 51 3.73 -14.74 21.07
N LEU A 52 4.91 -14.31 21.54
CA LEU A 52 5.17 -12.92 21.92
C LEU A 52 5.06 -11.97 20.73
N SER A 53 5.61 -12.36 19.57
CA SER A 53 5.54 -11.57 18.34
C SER A 53 4.08 -11.37 17.90
N ILE A 54 3.28 -12.43 17.93
CA ILE A 54 1.85 -12.38 17.59
C ILE A 54 1.10 -11.51 18.60
N ALA A 55 1.32 -11.72 19.91
CA ALA A 55 0.65 -10.95 20.96
C ALA A 55 0.99 -9.45 20.88
N ALA A 56 2.27 -9.12 20.68
CA ALA A 56 2.73 -7.74 20.50
C ALA A 56 2.11 -7.10 19.24
N ALA A 57 2.09 -7.83 18.12
CA ALA A 57 1.46 -7.35 16.88
C ALA A 57 -0.04 -7.12 17.05
N LEU A 58 -0.75 -8.04 17.70
CA LEU A 58 -2.18 -7.90 18.01
C LEU A 58 -2.43 -6.70 18.93
N GLY A 59 -1.60 -6.50 19.96
CA GLY A 59 -1.68 -5.37 20.88
C GLY A 59 -1.48 -4.03 20.17
N ILE A 60 -0.46 -3.94 19.30
CA ILE A 60 -0.22 -2.78 18.44
C ILE A 60 -1.44 -2.54 17.55
N TRP A 61 -1.92 -3.54 16.82
CA TRP A 61 -3.04 -3.37 15.89
C TRP A 61 -4.36 -3.04 16.57
N ARG A 62 -4.59 -3.52 17.80
CA ARG A 62 -5.76 -3.13 18.61
C ARG A 62 -5.86 -1.64 18.82
N ARG A 63 -4.74 -0.94 18.89
CA ARG A 63 -4.70 0.51 19.07
C ARG A 63 -4.86 1.29 17.77
N TYR A 64 -4.46 0.73 16.63
CA TYR A 64 -4.39 1.47 15.36
C TYR A 64 -5.48 1.11 14.35
N VAL A 65 -6.20 0.00 14.53
CA VAL A 65 -7.12 -0.49 13.51
C VAL A 65 -8.48 -0.88 14.08
N ALA A 66 -9.53 -0.49 13.37
CA ALA A 66 -10.89 -0.95 13.65
C ALA A 66 -11.01 -2.45 13.35
N TRP A 67 -11.35 -3.21 14.40
CA TRP A 67 -11.59 -4.65 14.32
C TRP A 67 -12.97 -4.90 13.71
N THR A 68 -12.98 -5.64 12.61
CA THR A 68 -14.21 -6.19 12.03
C THR A 68 -14.15 -7.71 12.22
N ARG A 69 -15.30 -8.38 12.38
CA ARG A 69 -15.35 -9.84 12.54
C ARG A 69 -14.56 -10.58 11.47
N ARG A 70 -14.62 -10.12 10.21
CA ARG A 70 -13.85 -10.67 9.09
C ARG A 70 -12.34 -10.54 9.29
N ARG A 71 -11.85 -9.37 9.72
CA ARG A 71 -10.41 -9.16 9.99
C ARG A 71 -9.93 -10.01 11.15
N LEU A 72 -10.69 -10.06 12.25
CA LEU A 72 -10.40 -10.92 13.39
C LEU A 72 -10.22 -12.38 12.95
N PHE A 73 -11.21 -12.92 12.23
CA PHE A 73 -11.17 -14.29 11.72
C PHE A 73 -9.90 -14.57 10.89
N TRP A 74 -9.62 -13.74 9.89
CA TRP A 74 -8.45 -13.95 9.03
C TRP A 74 -7.13 -13.79 9.78
N THR A 75 -7.03 -12.84 10.71
CA THR A 75 -5.83 -12.68 11.55
C THR A 75 -5.62 -13.88 12.45
N THR A 76 -6.67 -14.47 13.02
CA THR A 76 -6.58 -15.72 13.78
C THR A 76 -6.11 -16.87 12.90
N VAL A 77 -6.75 -17.08 11.74
CA VAL A 77 -6.37 -18.14 10.79
C VAL A 77 -4.90 -18.02 10.37
N ILE A 78 -4.45 -16.81 10.05
CA ILE A 78 -3.06 -16.59 9.64
C ILE A 78 -2.10 -16.71 10.83
N GLY A 79 -2.49 -16.29 12.03
CA GLY A 79 -1.76 -16.52 13.28
C GLY A 79 -1.51 -18.00 13.60
N LEU A 80 -2.35 -18.92 13.09
CA LEU A 80 -2.12 -20.36 13.26
C LEU A 80 -1.01 -20.90 12.35
N VAL A 81 -0.60 -20.20 11.29
CA VAL A 81 0.47 -20.66 10.37
C VAL A 81 1.82 -20.83 11.08
N PRO A 82 2.38 -19.82 11.76
CA PRO A 82 3.62 -20.01 12.52
C PRO A 82 3.46 -21.02 13.67
N PHE A 83 2.26 -21.13 14.25
CA PHE A 83 2.00 -22.11 15.31
C PHE A 83 2.01 -23.54 14.77
N ALA A 84 1.42 -23.77 13.59
CA ALA A 84 1.46 -25.05 12.91
C ALA A 84 2.91 -25.47 12.61
N GLN A 85 3.79 -24.54 12.25
CA GLN A 85 5.22 -24.82 12.07
C GLN A 85 5.93 -25.23 13.35
N VAL A 86 5.66 -24.55 14.48
CA VAL A 86 6.22 -24.94 15.78
C VAL A 86 5.75 -26.35 16.18
N VAL A 87 4.49 -26.67 15.91
CA VAL A 87 3.91 -28.00 16.23
C VAL A 87 4.41 -29.08 15.26
N TYR A 88 4.56 -28.74 13.98
CA TYR A 88 5.04 -29.61 12.91
C TYR A 88 6.45 -29.17 12.48
N ALA A 89 7.40 -29.16 13.42
CA ALA A 89 8.81 -28.85 13.17
C ALA A 89 9.55 -29.94 12.36
N GLN A 90 8.80 -30.86 11.75
CA GLN A 90 9.35 -31.85 10.84
C GLN A 90 9.71 -31.14 9.53
N PRO A 91 10.89 -31.41 8.96
CA PRO A 91 11.21 -30.89 7.65
C PRO A 91 10.19 -31.39 6.62
N LEU A 92 9.88 -30.55 5.62
CA LEU A 92 8.94 -30.85 4.54
C LEU A 92 9.30 -32.15 3.80
N TRP A 93 10.59 -32.50 3.77
CA TRP A 93 11.10 -33.78 3.28
C TRP A 93 12.38 -34.14 4.02
N ASP A 94 12.69 -35.45 4.07
CA ASP A 94 13.95 -35.94 4.62
C ASP A 94 15.09 -35.59 3.66
N SER A 95 16.02 -34.76 4.12
CA SER A 95 17.14 -34.27 3.33
C SER A 95 18.50 -34.72 3.87
N GLY A 96 18.53 -35.46 4.99
CA GLY A 96 19.74 -35.78 5.75
C GLY A 96 20.06 -34.76 6.85
N CYS A 97 20.90 -35.14 7.83
CA CYS A 97 21.01 -34.41 9.10
C CYS A 97 21.43 -32.94 8.99
N PHE A 98 22.41 -32.58 8.16
CA PHE A 98 22.90 -31.19 8.05
C PHE A 98 21.93 -30.28 7.27
N THR A 99 21.29 -30.85 6.27
CA THR A 99 20.33 -30.19 5.38
C THR A 99 18.99 -30.01 6.07
N ASP A 100 18.62 -30.87 7.02
CA ASP A 100 17.38 -30.76 7.78
C ASP A 100 17.33 -29.51 8.66
N ASP A 101 18.44 -29.10 9.28
CA ASP A 101 18.48 -27.89 10.12
C ASP A 101 18.37 -26.61 9.28
N ALA A 102 19.08 -26.57 8.15
CA ALA A 102 18.95 -25.47 7.20
C ALA A 102 17.53 -25.41 6.59
N LEU A 103 16.91 -26.57 6.35
CA LEU A 103 15.55 -26.68 5.82
C LEU A 103 14.52 -26.18 6.83
N LYS A 104 14.65 -26.56 8.11
CA LYS A 104 13.82 -26.06 9.21
C LYS A 104 13.97 -24.55 9.35
N MET A 105 15.21 -24.04 9.38
CA MET A 105 15.45 -22.60 9.45
C MET A 105 14.82 -21.86 8.25
N GLY A 106 14.97 -22.41 7.04
CA GLY A 106 14.35 -21.86 5.83
C GLY A 106 12.82 -21.82 5.91
N GLN A 107 12.20 -22.89 6.40
CA GLN A 107 10.76 -22.95 6.61
C GLN A 107 10.28 -21.95 7.66
N GLU A 108 10.98 -21.86 8.79
CA GLU A 108 10.63 -20.92 9.87
C GLU A 108 10.65 -19.48 9.36
N GLN A 109 11.71 -19.09 8.64
CA GLN A 109 11.83 -17.75 8.04
C GLN A 109 10.76 -17.49 6.98
N ALA A 110 10.50 -18.47 6.10
CA ALA A 110 9.47 -18.35 5.07
C ALA A 110 8.07 -18.20 5.69
N CYS A 111 7.77 -18.97 6.74
CA CYS A 111 6.47 -18.92 7.43
C CYS A 111 6.30 -17.64 8.23
N LEU A 112 7.34 -17.19 8.93
CA LEU A 112 7.33 -15.91 9.64
C LEU A 112 7.10 -14.75 8.66
N GLY A 113 7.83 -14.75 7.54
CA GLY A 113 7.66 -13.75 6.51
C GLY A 113 6.26 -13.78 5.89
N ALA A 114 5.77 -14.98 5.54
CA ALA A 114 4.43 -15.17 4.99
C ALA A 114 3.37 -14.67 5.97
N TRP A 115 3.54 -14.94 7.27
CA TRP A 115 2.67 -14.43 8.32
C TRP A 115 2.64 -12.90 8.35
N VAL A 116 3.82 -12.24 8.38
CA VAL A 116 3.89 -10.77 8.36
C VAL A 116 3.22 -10.22 7.11
N PHE A 117 3.54 -10.77 5.94
CA PHE A 117 2.99 -10.31 4.67
C PHE A 117 1.47 -10.49 4.57
N LEU A 118 0.96 -11.67 4.94
CA LEU A 118 -0.47 -11.97 4.93
C LEU A 118 -1.23 -11.14 5.96
N ALA A 119 -0.65 -10.91 7.14
CA ALA A 119 -1.20 -9.99 8.11
C ALA A 119 -1.33 -8.58 7.53
N VAL A 120 -0.24 -8.04 6.96
CA VAL A 120 -0.23 -6.74 6.27
C VAL A 120 -1.34 -6.71 5.20
N TRP A 121 -1.49 -7.79 4.45
CA TRP A 121 -2.52 -7.92 3.43
C TRP A 121 -3.95 -7.90 3.99
N ILE A 122 -4.27 -8.69 5.03
CA ILE A 122 -5.61 -8.71 5.64
C ILE A 122 -6.02 -7.31 6.07
N TRP A 123 -5.11 -6.62 6.76
CA TRP A 123 -5.41 -5.33 7.38
C TRP A 123 -5.52 -4.22 6.32
N TRP A 124 -4.73 -4.29 5.25
CA TRP A 124 -4.58 -3.19 4.30
C TRP A 124 -4.89 -3.54 2.84
N SER A 125 -5.50 -4.69 2.55
CA SER A 125 -5.91 -5.13 1.20
C SER A 125 -6.65 -4.07 0.39
N LYS A 126 -7.63 -3.38 1.00
CA LYS A 126 -8.39 -2.30 0.33
C LYS A 126 -7.54 -1.12 -0.13
N ALA A 127 -6.35 -0.95 0.44
CA ALA A 127 -5.44 0.14 0.11
C ALA A 127 -4.27 -0.30 -0.78
N MET A 128 -3.85 -1.58 -0.68
CA MET A 128 -2.90 -2.16 -1.63
C MET A 128 -3.53 -2.35 -3.00
N PHE A 129 -4.80 -2.75 -3.00
CA PHE A 129 -5.64 -2.85 -4.18
C PHE A 129 -6.74 -1.84 -3.97
N PRO A 130 -6.47 -0.53 -4.21
CA PRO A 130 -7.58 0.35 -4.47
C PRO A 130 -8.31 -0.34 -5.60
N ARG A 131 -9.50 -0.90 -5.31
CA ARG A 131 -10.37 -1.46 -6.33
C ARG A 131 -10.31 -0.41 -7.43
N LEU A 132 -9.87 -0.81 -8.62
CA LEU A 132 -10.06 -0.01 -9.81
C LEU A 132 -11.53 0.31 -9.73
N ARG A 133 -11.88 1.51 -9.21
CA ARG A 133 -13.26 1.94 -9.20
C ARG A 133 -13.55 1.87 -10.69
N PRO A 134 -14.46 1.00 -11.15
CA PRO A 134 -14.72 0.82 -12.57
C PRO A 134 -14.90 2.23 -13.06
N ALA A 135 -13.90 2.72 -13.82
CA ALA A 135 -13.58 4.14 -13.93
C ALA A 135 -14.91 4.80 -14.22
N HIS A 136 -15.50 5.45 -13.20
CA HIS A 136 -16.96 5.63 -13.09
C HIS A 136 -17.40 5.91 -14.49
N ALA A 137 -18.02 4.92 -15.16
CA ALA A 137 -18.28 4.98 -16.59
C ALA A 137 -18.78 6.38 -16.75
N VAL A 138 -17.96 7.25 -17.37
CA VAL A 138 -18.23 8.68 -17.32
C VAL A 138 -19.57 8.67 -17.97
N VAL A 139 -20.61 8.85 -17.15
CA VAL A 139 -21.93 8.99 -17.65
C VAL A 139 -21.76 10.38 -18.20
N THR A 140 -21.27 10.45 -19.43
CA THR A 140 -21.76 11.33 -20.44
C THR A 140 -23.26 11.14 -20.34
N ARG A 141 -23.84 11.81 -19.34
CA ARG A 141 -25.08 12.50 -19.53
C ARG A 141 -24.70 13.39 -20.69
N THR A 142 -24.92 12.87 -21.88
CA THR A 142 -25.24 13.69 -23.02
C THR A 142 -26.17 14.74 -22.42
N PRO A 143 -25.77 16.03 -22.43
CA PRO A 143 -26.68 17.06 -21.99
C PRO A 143 -28.00 16.76 -22.70
N PRO A 144 -29.15 16.78 -22.01
CA PRO A 144 -30.42 16.50 -22.65
C PRO A 144 -30.43 17.34 -23.91
N ILE A 145 -30.40 16.67 -25.07
CA ILE A 145 -30.57 17.35 -26.34
C ILE A 145 -31.91 18.02 -26.17
N CYS A 146 -31.91 19.34 -26.00
CA CYS A 146 -33.12 20.12 -26.10
C CYS A 146 -33.67 19.76 -27.47
N LYS A 147 -34.65 18.86 -27.52
CA LYS A 147 -35.47 18.69 -28.69
C LYS A 147 -36.04 20.09 -28.93
N PRO A 148 -35.73 20.75 -30.06
CA PRO A 148 -36.50 21.93 -30.41
C PRO A 148 -37.95 21.46 -30.46
N THR A 149 -38.77 22.01 -29.57
CA THR A 149 -40.21 21.88 -29.64
C THR A 149 -40.62 22.40 -31.01
N ALA A 150 -41.07 21.49 -31.87
CA ALA A 150 -41.49 21.74 -33.24
C ALA A 150 -42.89 22.39 -33.30
N GLU A 151 -43.14 23.36 -32.43
CA GLU A 151 -44.39 24.13 -32.38
C GLU A 151 -44.02 25.61 -32.35
N SER A 152 -43.95 26.23 -33.54
CA SER A 152 -44.33 27.64 -33.80
C SER A 152 -43.79 28.22 -35.13
N PHE A 153 -43.27 27.43 -36.06
CA PHE A 153 -43.12 27.89 -37.45
C PHE A 153 -44.36 27.54 -38.28
N ALA A 154 -45.48 28.17 -37.93
CA ALA A 154 -46.60 28.35 -38.85
C ALA A 154 -46.53 29.78 -39.37
N ALA A 155 -46.11 29.89 -40.63
CA ALA A 155 -46.46 30.91 -41.61
C ALA A 155 -46.81 32.33 -41.13
N SER A 156 -45.93 33.29 -41.42
CA SER A 156 -46.36 34.51 -42.08
C SER A 156 -45.29 34.94 -43.09
N GLU A 157 -45.51 34.56 -44.35
CA GLU A 157 -45.01 35.35 -45.47
C GLU A 157 -45.65 36.73 -45.37
N ASP A 158 -44.85 37.80 -45.30
CA ASP A 158 -45.24 39.11 -45.82
C ASP A 158 -44.00 39.97 -46.13
N VAL A 159 -43.67 39.95 -47.42
CA VAL A 159 -43.34 41.09 -48.29
C VAL A 159 -42.87 42.41 -47.64
N VAL A 160 -41.57 42.67 -47.81
CA VAL A 160 -40.89 43.94 -48.18
C VAL A 160 -41.59 45.29 -47.89
N LYS A 161 -40.96 46.12 -47.05
CA LYS A 161 -40.56 47.51 -47.40
C LYS A 161 -39.59 48.13 -46.38
N PRO A 162 -38.50 48.80 -46.81
CA PRO A 162 -37.67 49.60 -45.91
C PRO A 162 -38.23 51.02 -45.81
N SER A 163 -38.61 51.46 -44.60
CA SER A 163 -38.83 52.88 -44.33
C SER A 163 -38.01 53.33 -43.12
N ASN A 164 -37.08 54.24 -43.38
CA ASN A 164 -36.38 55.03 -42.38
C ASN A 164 -37.37 55.88 -41.59
N SER A 165 -37.36 55.79 -40.26
CA SER A 165 -37.65 56.89 -39.32
C SER A 165 -37.33 56.48 -37.87
N PRO A 166 -36.92 57.43 -37.00
CA PRO A 166 -36.52 57.17 -35.62
C PRO A 166 -37.75 57.20 -34.69
N VAL A 167 -37.84 56.22 -33.78
CA VAL A 167 -38.87 56.21 -32.73
C VAL A 167 -38.21 56.10 -31.36
N THR A 168 -38.56 57.09 -30.54
CA THR A 168 -38.26 57.31 -29.12
C THR A 168 -38.90 56.25 -28.20
N PRO A 169 -38.41 56.12 -26.95
CA PRO A 169 -38.83 55.07 -26.03
C PRO A 169 -40.07 55.49 -25.24
N SER A 170 -41.11 54.65 -25.22
CA SER A 170 -42.21 54.76 -24.24
C SER A 170 -42.94 53.41 -24.19
N GLY A 171 -42.73 52.67 -23.10
CA GLY A 171 -43.32 51.36 -22.91
C GLY A 171 -43.08 50.88 -21.49
N SER A 172 -43.83 51.45 -20.55
CA SER A 172 -43.97 50.97 -19.18
C SER A 172 -44.58 49.56 -19.19
N VAL A 173 -43.75 48.55 -18.93
CA VAL A 173 -44.22 47.20 -18.61
C VAL A 173 -44.57 47.20 -17.12
N SER A 174 -45.87 47.25 -16.83
CA SER A 174 -46.39 46.95 -15.50
C SER A 174 -46.18 45.47 -15.21
N PHE A 175 -45.19 45.16 -14.38
CA PHE A 175 -45.10 43.87 -13.70
C PHE A 175 -46.26 43.83 -12.70
N ALA A 176 -47.33 43.14 -13.08
CA ALA A 176 -48.36 42.73 -12.13
C ALA A 176 -47.72 41.72 -11.18
N ASP A 177 -47.69 42.09 -9.91
CA ASP A 177 -47.40 41.21 -8.79
C ASP A 177 -48.28 39.95 -8.86
N ASP A 178 -47.64 38.79 -8.92
CA ASP A 178 -48.23 37.48 -8.63
C ASP A 178 -47.80 37.08 -7.21
N PRO A 179 -48.55 37.45 -6.16
CA PRO A 179 -48.18 37.19 -4.76
C PRO A 179 -48.35 35.74 -4.31
N ASP A 180 -48.85 34.83 -5.17
CA ASP A 180 -49.22 33.46 -4.75
C ASP A 180 -48.32 32.34 -5.29
N ARG A 181 -47.22 32.67 -5.99
CA ARG A 181 -46.27 31.65 -6.45
C ARG A 181 -45.26 31.28 -5.37
N ALA A 182 -45.77 30.65 -4.30
CA ALA A 182 -44.98 29.99 -3.29
C ALA A 182 -44.06 28.92 -3.92
N PRO A 183 -42.73 28.99 -3.75
CA PRO A 183 -41.85 27.90 -4.15
C PRO A 183 -42.00 26.73 -3.16
N ARG A 184 -43.02 25.88 -3.37
CA ARG A 184 -43.02 24.53 -2.82
C ARG A 184 -41.85 23.79 -3.44
N ASN A 185 -40.94 23.32 -2.58
CA ASN A 185 -39.80 22.45 -2.86
C ASN A 185 -38.42 23.13 -2.94
N ALA A 186 -38.19 24.18 -2.15
CA ALA A 186 -36.90 24.33 -1.48
C ALA A 186 -36.88 23.39 -0.27
N ALA A 187 -36.77 22.09 -0.53
CA ALA A 187 -36.30 21.15 0.49
C ALA A 187 -34.84 21.53 0.73
N THR A 188 -34.64 22.49 1.63
CA THR A 188 -33.37 22.84 2.24
C THR A 188 -32.84 21.54 2.82
N LEU A 189 -31.99 20.87 2.04
CA LEU A 189 -30.99 19.94 2.56
C LEU A 189 -30.07 20.81 3.42
N ILE A 190 -30.55 21.11 4.61
CA ILE A 190 -29.75 21.50 5.76
C ILE A 190 -28.84 20.29 5.93
N ALA A 191 -27.67 20.35 5.30
CA ALA A 191 -26.57 19.47 5.64
C ALA A 191 -26.48 19.54 7.16
N PRO A 192 -26.54 18.40 7.88
CA PRO A 192 -26.62 18.39 9.33
C PRO A 192 -25.52 19.31 9.86
N GLY A 193 -25.98 20.43 10.43
CA GLY A 193 -25.10 21.43 10.99
C GLY A 193 -24.22 20.72 12.00
N ARG A 194 -22.91 20.73 11.76
CA ARG A 194 -21.94 20.46 12.82
C ARG A 194 -22.32 21.41 13.95
N THR A 195 -22.92 20.86 14.99
CA THR A 195 -23.21 21.57 16.23
C THR A 195 -21.89 22.14 16.75
N ALA A 196 -21.86 23.44 17.02
CA ALA A 196 -20.68 24.16 17.49
C ALA A 196 -20.15 23.66 18.84
N ASP A 197 -20.86 22.72 19.48
CA ASP A 197 -20.52 22.10 20.76
C ASP A 197 -19.83 20.73 20.63
N ASP A 198 -19.40 20.30 19.43
CA ASP A 198 -18.53 19.12 19.33
C ASP A 198 -17.21 19.43 20.06
N PRO A 199 -16.93 18.81 21.22
CA PRO A 199 -15.80 19.18 22.06
C PRO A 199 -14.53 19.07 21.23
N ALA A 200 -13.81 20.19 21.17
CA ALA A 200 -12.63 20.39 20.35
C ALA A 200 -11.72 19.16 20.34
N GLY A 201 -11.74 18.44 19.22
CA GLY A 201 -10.59 17.69 18.75
C GLY A 201 -10.23 16.45 19.55
N ALA A 202 -11.19 15.55 19.82
CA ALA A 202 -10.82 14.14 19.99
C ALA A 202 -10.00 13.72 18.75
N PRO A 203 -8.71 13.39 18.87
CA PRO A 203 -7.87 13.13 17.71
C PRO A 203 -8.47 11.94 16.97
N GLY A 204 -8.94 12.20 15.74
CA GLY A 204 -9.48 11.16 14.89
C GLY A 204 -8.49 10.00 14.78
N PRO A 205 -8.99 8.75 14.62
CA PRO A 205 -8.14 7.57 14.61
C PRO A 205 -6.99 7.77 13.62
N ALA A 206 -5.75 7.66 14.12
CA ALA A 206 -4.55 7.95 13.36
C ALA A 206 -4.53 7.10 12.08
N ARG A 207 -4.72 7.74 10.92
CA ARG A 207 -4.70 7.06 9.63
C ARG A 207 -3.26 6.90 9.18
N MET A 208 -2.84 5.65 9.01
CA MET A 208 -1.53 5.34 8.43
C MET A 208 -1.47 5.78 6.96
N THR A 209 -0.40 6.47 6.58
CA THR A 209 -0.22 6.91 5.18
C THR A 209 -0.08 5.68 4.25
N PRO A 210 -0.44 5.79 2.97
CA PRO A 210 -0.22 4.73 1.99
C PRO A 210 1.24 4.28 1.91
N THR A 211 2.18 5.23 2.00
CA THR A 211 3.63 4.98 1.96
C THR A 211 4.10 4.12 3.12
N ALA A 212 3.71 4.46 4.36
CA ALA A 212 4.13 3.70 5.53
C ALA A 212 3.65 2.23 5.48
N ARG A 213 2.47 1.98 4.90
CA ARG A 213 1.95 0.61 4.72
C ARG A 213 2.78 -0.22 3.75
N ARG A 214 3.29 0.40 2.69
CA ARG A 214 4.14 -0.29 1.71
C ARG A 214 5.53 -0.55 2.25
N ILE A 215 6.09 0.38 3.03
CA ILE A 215 7.34 0.15 3.77
C ILE A 215 7.20 -1.07 4.69
N LEU A 216 6.08 -1.18 5.42
CA LEU A 216 5.83 -2.38 6.23
C LEU A 216 5.71 -3.66 5.39
N ALA A 217 5.03 -3.62 4.24
CA ALA A 217 4.93 -4.76 3.33
C ALA A 217 6.31 -5.17 2.80
N SER A 218 7.15 -4.19 2.45
CA SER A 218 8.54 -4.36 2.02
C SER A 218 9.40 -5.01 3.10
N ILE A 219 9.28 -4.57 4.36
CA ILE A 219 9.99 -5.18 5.49
C ILE A 219 9.55 -6.64 5.67
N GLY A 220 8.25 -6.93 5.53
CA GLY A 220 7.72 -8.29 5.62
C GLY A 220 8.18 -9.22 4.49
N ALA A 221 8.56 -8.67 3.32
CA ALA A 221 9.07 -9.46 2.21
C ALA A 221 10.48 -10.02 2.47
N ILE A 222 11.30 -9.35 3.28
CA ILE A 222 12.70 -9.76 3.55
C ILE A 222 12.78 -11.21 4.10
N PRO A 223 12.12 -11.56 5.22
CA PRO A 223 12.16 -12.92 5.75
C PRO A 223 11.56 -13.97 4.80
N ILE A 224 10.55 -13.60 3.99
CA ILE A 224 10.00 -14.51 2.95
C ILE A 224 11.11 -14.91 1.99
N ILE A 225 11.86 -13.94 1.48
CA ILE A 225 12.87 -14.18 0.47
C ILE A 225 14.05 -14.96 1.04
N VAL A 226 14.48 -14.66 2.28
CA VAL A 226 15.51 -15.45 2.98
C VAL A 226 15.08 -16.91 3.12
N GLY A 227 13.86 -17.15 3.62
CA GLY A 227 13.35 -18.51 3.78
C GLY A 227 13.18 -19.24 2.44
N LEU A 228 12.65 -18.54 1.43
CA LEU A 228 12.49 -19.08 0.09
C LEU A 228 13.83 -19.43 -0.56
N PHE A 229 14.86 -18.60 -0.38
CA PHE A 229 16.21 -18.90 -0.84
C PHE A 229 16.72 -20.22 -0.25
N LEU A 230 16.64 -20.40 1.07
CA LEU A 230 17.08 -21.63 1.75
C LEU A 230 16.31 -22.86 1.25
N ILE A 231 14.99 -22.76 1.13
CA ILE A 231 14.14 -23.84 0.60
C ILE A 231 14.56 -24.22 -0.83
N ILE A 232 14.80 -23.22 -1.70
CA ILE A 232 15.19 -23.47 -3.10
C ILE A 232 16.59 -24.09 -3.17
N VAL A 233 17.56 -23.63 -2.37
CA VAL A 233 18.91 -24.22 -2.32
C VAL A 233 18.83 -25.72 -2.01
N ILE A 234 18.08 -26.08 -0.97
CA ILE A 234 17.98 -27.47 -0.50
C ILE A 234 17.19 -28.31 -1.50
N ALA A 235 16.12 -27.76 -2.08
CA ALA A 235 15.34 -28.44 -3.13
C ALA A 235 16.21 -28.73 -4.37
N ILE A 236 16.99 -27.76 -4.84
CA ILE A 236 17.88 -27.96 -5.99
C ILE A 236 18.98 -28.97 -5.64
N SER A 237 19.63 -28.82 -4.48
CA SER A 237 20.71 -29.72 -4.04
C SER A 237 20.23 -31.18 -3.96
N SER A 238 19.04 -31.41 -3.39
CA SER A 238 18.46 -32.76 -3.24
C SER A 238 17.95 -33.36 -4.54
N LEU A 239 17.35 -32.57 -5.44
CA LEU A 239 16.70 -33.10 -6.64
C LEU A 239 17.62 -33.26 -7.85
N SER A 240 18.64 -32.42 -7.98
CA SER A 240 19.34 -32.26 -9.27
C SER A 240 20.77 -32.80 -9.29
N ASN A 241 21.31 -33.25 -8.15
CA ASN A 241 22.72 -33.67 -8.00
C ASN A 241 23.72 -32.66 -8.61
N ILE A 242 23.33 -31.38 -8.67
CA ILE A 242 24.12 -30.28 -9.20
C ILE A 242 25.18 -29.90 -8.17
N ALA A 243 26.38 -29.52 -8.64
CA ALA A 243 27.44 -29.05 -7.78
C ALA A 243 26.97 -27.88 -6.88
N HIS A 244 27.37 -27.92 -5.61
CA HIS A 244 26.99 -26.96 -4.58
C HIS A 244 27.10 -25.45 -4.98
N PRO A 245 28.12 -24.97 -5.73
CA PRO A 245 28.14 -23.56 -6.14
C PRO A 245 27.04 -23.21 -7.15
N ALA A 246 26.69 -24.14 -8.05
CA ALA A 246 25.68 -23.92 -9.06
C ALA A 246 24.25 -23.97 -8.48
N SER A 247 23.99 -24.83 -7.49
CA SER A 247 22.70 -24.84 -6.79
C SER A 247 22.45 -23.54 -6.01
N LEU A 248 23.48 -23.00 -5.34
CA LEU A 248 23.42 -21.70 -4.67
C LEU A 248 23.13 -20.55 -5.65
N ALA A 249 23.85 -20.50 -6.78
CA ALA A 249 23.66 -19.47 -7.79
C ALA A 249 22.24 -19.52 -8.40
N LEU A 250 21.74 -20.73 -8.71
CA LEU A 250 20.40 -20.91 -9.25
C LEU A 250 19.31 -20.53 -8.24
N ALA A 251 19.47 -20.93 -6.97
CA ALA A 251 18.54 -20.56 -5.91
C ALA A 251 18.52 -19.04 -5.67
N TYR A 252 19.68 -18.39 -5.72
CA TYR A 252 19.77 -16.94 -5.63
C TYR A 252 19.05 -16.26 -6.79
N ALA A 253 19.28 -16.68 -8.03
CA ALA A 253 18.61 -16.12 -9.20
C ALA A 253 17.08 -16.26 -9.10
N LEU A 254 16.56 -17.43 -8.70
CA LEU A 254 15.13 -17.68 -8.54
C LEU A 254 14.50 -16.84 -7.43
N SER A 255 15.09 -16.84 -6.23
CA SER A 255 14.62 -16.04 -5.09
C SER A 255 14.64 -14.55 -5.40
N ALA A 256 15.70 -14.06 -6.06
CA ALA A 256 15.81 -12.67 -6.46
C ALA A 256 14.75 -12.30 -7.52
N ALA A 257 14.47 -13.16 -8.51
CA ALA A 257 13.40 -12.93 -9.47
C ALA A 257 12.02 -12.80 -8.79
N ILE A 258 11.73 -13.69 -7.84
CA ILE A 258 10.49 -13.64 -7.06
C ILE A 258 10.44 -12.36 -6.22
N PHE A 259 11.55 -11.96 -5.60
CA PHE A 259 11.65 -10.72 -4.85
C PHE A 259 11.39 -9.49 -5.73
N THR A 260 12.02 -9.39 -6.90
CA THR A 260 11.82 -8.27 -7.82
C THR A 260 10.37 -8.18 -8.27
N LEU A 261 9.71 -9.30 -8.56
CA LEU A 261 8.29 -9.33 -8.90
C LEU A 261 7.42 -8.85 -7.73
N LEU A 262 7.65 -9.37 -6.52
CA LEU A 262 6.93 -8.96 -5.32
C LEU A 262 7.13 -7.47 -5.03
N TRP A 263 8.35 -6.99 -5.17
CA TRP A 263 8.74 -5.58 -5.03
C TRP A 263 7.96 -4.71 -6.00
N MET A 264 7.98 -5.04 -7.30
CA MET A 264 7.22 -4.29 -8.31
C MET A 264 5.71 -4.31 -8.00
N LEU A 265 5.15 -5.43 -7.57
CA LEU A 265 3.73 -5.54 -7.21
C LEU A 265 3.35 -4.68 -6.00
N ILE A 266 4.19 -4.63 -4.97
CA ILE A 266 3.98 -3.78 -3.77
C ILE A 266 3.95 -2.30 -4.18
N TRP A 267 4.80 -1.90 -5.13
CA TRP A 267 5.00 -0.50 -5.50
C TRP A 267 4.18 -0.02 -6.71
N ARG A 268 3.54 -0.94 -7.46
CA ARG A 268 2.77 -0.68 -8.70
C ARG A 268 1.81 0.51 -8.64
N GLY A 269 1.21 0.78 -7.48
CA GLY A 269 0.21 1.84 -7.32
C GLY A 269 0.73 3.17 -6.79
N LEU A 270 2.04 3.41 -6.69
CA LEU A 270 2.62 4.69 -6.26
C LEU A 270 3.63 5.17 -7.29
N VAL A 271 4.45 4.25 -7.77
CA VAL A 271 5.43 4.55 -8.79
C VAL A 271 4.70 4.56 -10.13
N VAL A 272 4.83 5.65 -10.87
CA VAL A 272 4.41 5.69 -12.26
C VAL A 272 5.47 4.93 -13.05
N PHE A 273 5.16 3.68 -13.38
CA PHE A 273 6.06 2.81 -14.14
C PHE A 273 6.17 3.30 -15.59
N ARG A 274 7.02 4.29 -15.82
CA ARG A 274 7.51 4.65 -17.15
C ARG A 274 8.46 3.56 -17.65
N ARG A 275 8.55 3.41 -18.97
CA ARG A 275 9.40 2.40 -19.61
C ARG A 275 10.85 2.47 -19.11
N GLU A 276 11.38 3.68 -18.93
CA GLU A 276 12.70 3.95 -18.36
C GLU A 276 12.87 3.43 -16.93
N VAL A 277 11.88 3.67 -16.06
CA VAL A 277 11.91 3.21 -14.67
C VAL A 277 11.81 1.69 -14.58
N ILE A 278 10.99 1.07 -15.45
CA ILE A 278 10.89 -0.39 -15.54
C ILE A 278 12.25 -0.98 -15.94
N TRP A 279 12.83 -0.51 -17.05
CA TRP A 279 14.12 -1.02 -17.52
C TRP A 279 15.26 -0.73 -16.54
N GLY A 280 15.26 0.42 -15.87
CA GLY A 280 16.21 0.70 -14.81
C GLY A 280 16.07 -0.27 -13.63
N THR A 281 14.84 -0.51 -13.16
CA THR A 281 14.59 -1.43 -12.04
C THR A 281 14.97 -2.88 -12.41
N VAL A 282 14.58 -3.34 -13.59
CA VAL A 282 14.91 -4.69 -14.09
C VAL A 282 16.41 -4.81 -14.38
N GLY A 283 17.04 -3.77 -14.92
CA GLY A 283 18.49 -3.74 -15.18
C GLY A 283 19.30 -3.79 -13.90
N TRP A 284 18.94 -2.99 -12.89
CA TRP A 284 19.55 -3.06 -11.56
C TRP A 284 19.30 -4.41 -10.88
N ALA A 285 18.08 -4.96 -11.01
CA ALA A 285 17.79 -6.30 -10.51
C ALA A 285 18.70 -7.34 -11.18
N ALA A 286 18.81 -7.34 -12.51
CA ALA A 286 19.64 -8.27 -13.26
C ALA A 286 21.13 -8.13 -12.89
N LEU A 287 21.64 -6.90 -12.79
CA LEU A 287 23.03 -6.65 -12.39
C LEU A 287 23.31 -7.18 -10.98
N LEU A 288 22.43 -6.89 -10.02
CA LEU A 288 22.56 -7.34 -8.64
C LEU A 288 22.27 -8.84 -8.49
N MET A 289 21.58 -9.48 -9.44
CA MET A 289 21.47 -10.93 -9.53
C MET A 289 22.74 -11.59 -10.07
N LEU A 290 23.31 -11.02 -11.13
CA LEU A 290 24.46 -11.60 -11.83
C LEU A 290 25.76 -11.45 -11.03
N LEU A 291 25.92 -10.36 -10.27
CA LEU A 291 27.15 -10.08 -9.54
C LEU A 291 27.43 -11.12 -8.42
N PRO A 292 26.50 -11.44 -7.50
CA PRO A 292 26.71 -12.49 -6.50
C PRO A 292 26.83 -13.88 -7.13
N CYS A 293 26.08 -14.17 -8.20
CA CYS A 293 26.24 -15.42 -8.94
C CYS A 293 27.67 -15.56 -9.51
N ALA A 294 28.21 -14.49 -10.11
CA ALA A 294 29.57 -14.47 -10.61
C ALA A 294 30.58 -14.66 -9.48
N ILE A 295 30.39 -14.00 -8.32
CA ILE A 295 31.26 -14.18 -7.14
C ILE A 295 31.22 -15.64 -6.65
N ILE A 296 30.03 -16.22 -6.50
CA ILE A 296 29.82 -17.60 -6.02
C ILE A 296 30.50 -18.62 -6.95
N VAL A 297 30.43 -18.41 -8.26
CA VAL A 297 30.95 -19.35 -9.27
C VAL A 297 32.43 -19.15 -9.55
N LEU A 298 32.91 -17.92 -9.65
CA LEU A 298 34.28 -17.60 -10.07
C LEU A 298 35.29 -17.64 -8.93
N LEU A 299 34.83 -17.56 -7.67
CA LEU A 299 35.71 -17.44 -6.52
C LEU A 299 35.48 -18.56 -5.47
N PRO A 300 35.45 -19.85 -5.85
CA PRO A 300 35.25 -20.93 -4.90
C PRO A 300 36.43 -21.12 -3.93
N ASN A 301 37.62 -20.61 -4.28
CA ASN A 301 38.88 -20.84 -3.57
C ASN A 301 39.38 -19.62 -2.78
N LEU A 302 38.56 -18.59 -2.58
CA LEU A 302 38.94 -17.50 -1.69
C LEU A 302 39.02 -18.03 -0.25
N GLY A 303 40.06 -17.62 0.49
CA GLY A 303 40.33 -18.11 1.85
C GLY A 303 39.16 -17.93 2.83
N SER A 304 39.29 -18.56 4.01
CA SER A 304 38.24 -18.64 5.04
C SER A 304 37.45 -17.36 5.35
N PRO A 305 38.03 -16.14 5.48
CA PRO A 305 37.23 -14.95 5.82
C PRO A 305 36.26 -14.51 4.71
N LEU A 306 36.50 -14.91 3.46
CA LEU A 306 35.65 -14.55 2.31
C LEU A 306 34.53 -15.57 2.08
N SER A 307 34.59 -16.74 2.72
CA SER A 307 33.52 -17.73 2.68
C SER A 307 32.26 -17.25 3.41
N GLU A 308 32.40 -16.59 4.57
CA GLU A 308 31.26 -15.98 5.28
C GLU A 308 30.61 -14.84 4.49
N ALA A 309 31.43 -14.03 3.80
CA ALA A 309 30.94 -12.96 2.94
C ALA A 309 30.13 -13.50 1.74
N ARG A 310 30.49 -14.69 1.23
CA ARG A 310 29.76 -15.36 0.15
C ARG A 310 28.35 -15.77 0.60
N ASP A 311 28.19 -16.23 1.84
CA ASP A 311 26.89 -16.64 2.37
C ASP A 311 25.97 -15.44 2.67
N LEU A 312 26.55 -14.27 2.97
CA LEU A 312 25.83 -13.02 3.16
C LEU A 312 25.60 -12.21 1.88
N ALA A 313 26.26 -12.57 0.77
CA ALA A 313 26.16 -11.85 -0.50
C ALA A 313 24.71 -11.65 -0.99
N PRO A 314 23.77 -12.60 -0.83
CA PRO A 314 22.36 -12.40 -1.18
C PRO A 314 21.69 -11.25 -0.42
N LEU A 315 21.92 -11.17 0.90
CA LEU A 315 21.35 -10.13 1.76
C LEU A 315 21.89 -8.76 1.39
N LEU A 316 23.20 -8.67 1.11
CA LEU A 316 23.83 -7.43 0.65
C LEU A 316 23.27 -7.01 -0.71
N GLY A 317 23.15 -7.94 -1.65
CA GLY A 317 22.56 -7.69 -2.97
C GLY A 317 21.13 -7.14 -2.88
N TRP A 318 20.29 -7.72 -2.03
CA TRP A 318 18.92 -7.22 -1.80
C TRP A 318 18.90 -5.86 -1.11
N GLY A 319 19.78 -5.63 -0.12
CA GLY A 319 19.91 -4.34 0.56
C GLY A 319 20.28 -3.22 -0.42
N VAL A 320 21.28 -3.47 -1.27
CA VAL A 320 21.69 -2.52 -2.32
C VAL A 320 20.57 -2.31 -3.33
N PHE A 321 19.87 -3.36 -3.77
CA PHE A 321 18.73 -3.25 -4.68
C PHE A 321 17.64 -2.36 -4.11
N MET A 322 17.30 -2.53 -2.83
CA MET A 322 16.29 -1.72 -2.13
C MET A 322 16.69 -0.25 -2.13
N ILE A 323 17.94 0.05 -1.76
CA ILE A 323 18.44 1.44 -1.70
C ILE A 323 18.41 2.07 -3.09
N VAL A 324 18.97 1.40 -4.09
CA VAL A 324 19.06 1.92 -5.47
C VAL A 324 17.67 2.14 -6.06
N THR A 325 16.75 1.17 -5.91
CA THR A 325 15.40 1.31 -6.47
C THR A 325 14.60 2.41 -5.79
N VAL A 326 14.72 2.57 -4.47
CA VAL A 326 14.06 3.68 -3.75
C VAL A 326 14.65 5.03 -4.18
N SER A 327 15.95 5.13 -4.41
CA SER A 327 16.61 6.36 -4.87
C SER A 327 16.31 6.71 -6.33
N CYS A 328 16.15 5.71 -7.20
CA CYS A 328 15.89 5.92 -8.62
C CYS A 328 14.40 6.17 -8.94
N TRP A 329 13.49 5.79 -8.05
CA TRP A 329 12.07 5.99 -8.30
C TRP A 329 11.69 7.45 -8.07
N PRO A 330 11.10 8.12 -9.06
CA PRO A 330 10.52 9.43 -8.85
C PRO A 330 9.32 9.24 -7.92
N ILE A 331 9.53 9.48 -6.63
CA ILE A 331 8.45 9.60 -5.67
C ILE A 331 7.75 10.89 -6.06
N HIS A 332 6.52 10.78 -6.58
CA HIS A 332 5.66 11.95 -6.75
C HIS A 332 5.51 12.56 -5.36
N ASP A 333 6.22 13.66 -5.12
CA ASP A 333 6.09 14.35 -3.87
C ASP A 333 4.72 15.02 -3.89
N THR A 334 3.77 14.40 -3.19
CA THR A 334 2.45 14.98 -3.02
C THR A 334 2.50 16.30 -2.23
N SER A 335 3.68 16.70 -1.74
CA SER A 335 3.93 18.03 -1.17
C SER A 335 3.90 19.14 -2.24
N ASP A 336 4.17 18.84 -3.51
CA ASP A 336 4.10 19.79 -4.64
C ASP A 336 2.68 19.93 -5.22
N LEU A 337 1.75 19.08 -4.78
CA LEU A 337 0.35 19.45 -4.86
C LEU A 337 0.17 20.59 -3.86
N PRO A 338 -0.18 21.81 -4.31
CA PRO A 338 -0.33 22.94 -3.41
C PRO A 338 -1.21 22.50 -2.24
N SER A 339 -0.70 22.65 -1.02
CA SER A 339 -1.36 22.21 0.22
C SER A 339 -2.79 22.79 0.33
N SER A 340 -3.02 23.92 -0.32
CA SER A 340 -4.32 24.34 -0.79
C SER A 340 -4.68 23.62 -2.08
N GLY A 341 -5.51 22.57 -2.03
CA GLY A 341 -6.10 22.00 -3.24
C GLY A 341 -6.84 23.04 -4.09
N PRO A 342 -7.44 22.65 -5.23
CA PRO A 342 -8.00 23.58 -6.21
C PRO A 342 -8.86 24.67 -5.54
N ARG A 343 -8.51 25.94 -5.76
CA ARG A 343 -9.26 27.09 -5.24
C ARG A 343 -10.13 27.65 -6.35
N CYS A 344 -11.30 28.16 -5.98
CA CYS A 344 -12.16 28.86 -6.94
C CYS A 344 -11.43 30.09 -7.48
N PRO A 345 -11.30 30.27 -8.82
CA PRO A 345 -10.61 31.43 -9.40
C PRO A 345 -11.28 32.77 -9.09
N SER A 346 -12.55 32.75 -8.66
CA SER A 346 -13.33 33.97 -8.42
C SER A 346 -13.31 34.45 -6.98
N CYS A 347 -13.33 33.53 -6.00
CA CYS A 347 -13.41 33.90 -4.58
C CYS A 347 -12.31 33.27 -3.71
N GLY A 348 -11.43 32.44 -4.27
CA GLY A 348 -10.36 31.79 -3.53
C GLY A 348 -10.79 30.64 -2.62
N TYR A 349 -12.08 30.29 -2.56
CA TYR A 349 -12.60 29.20 -1.74
C TYR A 349 -11.99 27.84 -2.14
N ALA A 350 -11.59 27.02 -1.15
CA ALA A 350 -11.01 25.71 -1.39
C ALA A 350 -12.09 24.72 -1.87
N LEU A 351 -11.95 24.22 -3.10
CA LEU A 351 -12.87 23.28 -3.72
C LEU A 351 -12.58 21.82 -3.34
N THR A 352 -11.60 21.57 -2.47
CA THR A 352 -11.24 20.23 -2.00
C THR A 352 -12.38 19.57 -1.24
N GLY A 353 -12.82 18.40 -1.72
CA GLY A 353 -13.84 17.58 -1.06
C GLY A 353 -15.28 17.88 -1.49
N LEU A 354 -15.50 18.82 -2.40
CA LEU A 354 -16.82 19.03 -3.01
C LEU A 354 -17.12 17.92 -4.03
N THR A 355 -18.36 17.41 -3.98
CA THR A 355 -18.86 16.41 -4.94
C THR A 355 -19.45 17.05 -6.20
N ARG A 356 -19.63 18.37 -6.22
CA ARG A 356 -20.15 19.14 -7.36
C ARG A 356 -19.09 20.13 -7.82
N THR A 357 -19.08 20.44 -9.11
CA THR A 357 -18.17 21.41 -9.75
C THR A 357 -18.52 22.87 -9.43
N ARG A 358 -19.57 23.12 -8.64
CA ARG A 358 -20.04 24.46 -8.27
C ARG A 358 -19.42 24.92 -6.95
N CYS A 359 -18.84 26.11 -6.94
CA CYS A 359 -18.36 26.74 -5.72
C CYS A 359 -19.55 27.11 -4.80
N PRO A 360 -19.55 26.70 -3.52
CA PRO A 360 -20.65 27.01 -2.61
C PRO A 360 -20.73 28.50 -2.25
N GLU A 361 -19.59 29.22 -2.25
CA GLU A 361 -19.54 30.63 -1.89
C GLU A 361 -20.05 31.53 -3.02
N CYS A 362 -19.52 31.37 -4.25
CA CYS A 362 -19.81 32.28 -5.35
C CYS A 362 -20.78 31.70 -6.40
N GLY A 363 -21.18 30.44 -6.26
CA GLY A 363 -22.10 29.77 -7.19
C GLY A 363 -21.56 29.56 -8.61
N ARG A 364 -20.30 29.87 -8.91
CA ARG A 364 -19.70 29.62 -10.22
C ARG A 364 -19.30 28.15 -10.37
N GLU A 365 -19.45 27.63 -11.59
CA GLU A 365 -18.94 26.33 -12.02
C GLU A 365 -17.68 26.56 -12.87
N PRO A 366 -16.50 26.70 -12.25
CA PRO A 366 -15.27 26.89 -13.02
C PRO A 366 -15.01 25.67 -13.92
N THR A 367 -14.58 25.93 -15.14
CA THR A 367 -14.12 24.88 -16.04
C THR A 367 -12.79 24.30 -15.53
N LEU A 368 -12.45 23.07 -15.94
CA LEU A 368 -11.18 22.44 -15.58
C LEU A 368 -9.98 23.34 -15.93
N GLU A 369 -10.03 23.97 -17.11
CA GLU A 369 -9.00 24.89 -17.61
C GLU A 369 -8.81 26.11 -16.69
N GLN A 370 -9.91 26.70 -16.21
CA GLN A 370 -9.86 27.84 -15.28
C GLN A 370 -9.27 27.45 -13.93
N LEU A 371 -9.48 26.21 -13.48
CA LEU A 371 -8.88 25.70 -12.24
C LEU A 371 -7.37 25.53 -12.39
N TRP A 372 -6.89 25.01 -13.52
CA TRP A 372 -5.45 24.89 -13.81
C TRP A 372 -4.77 26.25 -13.92
N GLN A 373 -5.33 27.19 -14.68
CA GLN A 373 -4.78 28.54 -14.79
C GLN A 373 -4.71 29.27 -13.43
N ALA A 374 -5.70 29.04 -12.56
CA ALA A 374 -5.69 29.62 -11.21
C ALA A 374 -4.59 29.03 -10.32
N GLN A 375 -4.28 27.74 -10.49
CA GLN A 375 -3.21 27.07 -9.75
C GLN A 375 -1.82 27.53 -10.19
N ASP A 376 -1.62 27.73 -11.50
CA ASP A 376 -0.36 28.22 -12.04
C ASP A 376 -0.05 29.65 -11.58
N ARG A 377 -1.07 30.51 -11.45
CA ARG A 377 -0.90 31.89 -10.92
C ARG A 377 -0.42 31.93 -9.48
N THR A 378 -0.77 30.93 -8.67
CA THR A 378 -0.33 30.86 -7.26
C THR A 378 1.06 30.24 -7.06
N ARG A 379 1.70 29.74 -8.13
CA ARG A 379 3.06 29.17 -8.08
C ARG A 379 4.18 30.19 -8.34
N VAL A 380 3.83 31.39 -8.79
CA VAL A 380 4.73 32.55 -8.95
C VAL A 380 4.75 33.33 -7.65
#